data_AF-A0A7J7IED0-F1
#
_entry.id   AF-A0A7J7IED0-F1
#
_cell.length_a   1.000
_cell.length_b   1.000
_cell.length_c   1.000
_cell.angle_alpha   90.00
_cell.angle_beta   90.00
_cell.angle_gamma   90.00
#
_symmetry.space_group_name_H-M   'P 1'
#
loop_
_entity.id
_entity.type
_entity.pdbx_description
1 polymer ?
#
loop_
_entity_poly.entity_id
_entity_poly.type
_entity_poly.pdbx_seq_one_letter_code
_entity_poly.pdbx_strand_id
1 'polypeptide(L)'
;MCSSIAMPTRVLPFPWQARALDLDWCTAADRGLPAPDLILFFDMDPELASTRGGFGQERYERLALQQQVRQVFLNELFQPDRWLRVHAEETVAQVQTQCQQAITAVLSRVSGTPLNTLW
;
A
#
# COMPACT_ATOMS: atom_id res chain seq x y z
N MET A 1 -2.58 9.98 39.76
CA MET A 1 -2.22 8.56 39.55
C MET A 1 -1.92 8.40 38.07
N CYS A 2 -0.65 8.47 37.68
CA CYS A 2 -0.23 8.35 36.30
C CYS A 2 -0.03 6.85 36.02
N SER A 3 -1.03 6.20 35.43
CA SER A 3 -0.93 4.79 35.08
C SER A 3 0.05 4.64 33.92
N SER A 4 1.25 4.18 34.24
CA SER A 4 2.27 3.79 33.29
C SER A 4 1.77 2.61 32.46
N ILE A 5 1.51 2.83 31.18
CA ILE A 5 1.28 1.76 30.21
C ILE A 5 2.66 1.25 29.81
N ALA A 6 3.12 0.19 30.47
CA ALA A 6 4.30 -0.54 30.04
C ALA A 6 3.93 -1.37 28.80
N MET A 7 4.39 -0.94 27.62
CA MET A 7 4.38 -1.82 26.45
C MET A 7 5.47 -2.89 26.60
N PRO A 8 5.20 -4.16 26.29
CA PRO A 8 6.19 -5.21 26.41
C PRO A 8 7.30 -4.99 25.38
N THR A 9 8.47 -4.54 25.84
CA THR A 9 9.68 -4.46 25.02
C THR A 9 10.17 -5.88 24.71
N ARG A 10 9.77 -6.39 23.55
CA ARG A 10 10.38 -7.57 22.93
C ARG A 10 11.82 -7.20 22.54
N VAL A 11 12.79 -7.58 23.36
CA VAL A 11 14.22 -7.33 23.09
C VAL A 11 14.63 -8.25 21.94
N LEU A 12 15.02 -7.68 20.79
CA LEU A 12 15.58 -8.41 19.65
C LEU A 12 17.11 -8.25 19.61
N PRO A 13 17.84 -9.27 19.13
CA PRO A 13 19.30 -9.35 19.26
C PRO A 13 20.09 -8.42 18.32
N PHE A 14 19.46 -7.63 17.45
CA PHE A 14 20.14 -6.74 16.53
C PHE A 14 19.47 -5.35 16.42
N PRO A 15 20.21 -4.24 16.62
CA PRO A 15 19.66 -2.88 16.71
C PRO A 15 19.26 -2.24 15.37
N TRP A 16 19.54 -2.89 14.23
CA TRP A 16 19.27 -2.35 12.89
C TRP A 16 18.09 -2.98 12.17
N GLN A 17 17.47 -4.02 12.75
CA GLN A 17 16.13 -4.39 12.31
C GLN A 17 15.25 -3.23 12.71
N ALA A 18 14.80 -2.45 11.71
CA ALA A 18 13.70 -1.53 11.88
C ALA A 18 12.66 -2.32 12.68
N ARG A 19 12.34 -1.82 13.88
CA ARG A 19 11.26 -2.35 14.71
C ARG A 19 10.10 -2.60 13.74
N ALA A 20 9.28 -3.62 13.94
CA ALA A 20 7.99 -3.65 13.26
C ALA A 20 7.29 -2.34 13.65
N LEU A 21 7.41 -1.33 12.78
CA LEU A 21 7.01 0.03 13.06
C LEU A 21 5.50 -0.04 13.03
N ASP A 22 4.89 0.47 14.10
CA ASP A 22 3.45 0.48 14.19
C ASP A 22 2.86 1.27 13.01
N LEU A 23 1.72 0.83 12.50
CA LEU A 23 1.12 1.45 11.32
C LEU A 23 0.70 2.89 11.61
N ASP A 24 0.23 3.17 12.83
CA ASP A 24 -0.06 4.52 13.30
C ASP A 24 1.19 5.41 13.29
N TRP A 25 2.36 4.86 13.62
CA TRP A 25 3.60 5.59 13.55
C TRP A 25 4.02 5.85 12.10
N CYS A 26 3.87 4.85 11.22
CA CYS A 26 4.18 4.98 9.80
C CYS A 26 3.29 6.01 9.09
N THR A 27 2.00 6.06 9.42
CA THR A 27 1.03 6.97 8.79
C THR A 27 1.05 8.39 9.35
N ALA A 28 1.65 8.61 10.53
CA ALA A 28 1.65 9.90 11.20
C ALA A 28 2.26 11.04 10.35
N ALA A 29 3.25 10.74 9.51
CA ALA A 29 3.88 11.73 8.64
C ALA A 29 3.00 12.13 7.43
N ASP A 30 2.09 11.25 7.01
CA ASP A 30 1.22 11.46 5.86
C ASP A 30 -0.17 12.02 6.25
N ARG A 31 -0.48 12.07 7.55
CA ARG A 31 -1.71 12.67 8.07
C ARG A 31 -1.83 14.13 7.64
N GLY A 32 -2.97 14.49 7.06
CA GLY A 32 -3.22 15.86 6.60
C GLY A 32 -2.97 16.08 5.11
N LEU A 33 -2.36 15.13 4.40
CA LEU A 33 -2.23 15.20 2.95
C LEU A 33 -3.61 15.15 2.27
N PRO A 34 -3.76 15.67 1.04
CA PRO A 34 -4.98 15.46 0.26
C PRO A 34 -5.24 13.97 0.04
N ALA A 35 -6.42 13.49 0.43
CA ALA A 35 -6.80 12.11 0.18
C ALA A 35 -7.14 11.92 -1.30
N PRO A 36 -6.64 10.84 -1.92
CA PRO A 36 -7.03 10.49 -3.28
C PRO A 36 -8.48 10.00 -3.32
N ASP A 37 -9.18 10.34 -4.41
CA ASP A 37 -10.54 9.84 -4.68
C ASP A 37 -10.56 8.40 -5.21
N LEU A 38 -9.44 7.96 -5.80
CA LEU A 38 -9.23 6.61 -6.31
C LEU A 38 -7.78 6.21 -6.12
N ILE A 39 -7.56 5.02 -5.55
CA ILE A 39 -6.25 4.37 -5.46
C ILE A 39 -6.31 3.10 -6.31
N LEU A 40 -5.43 3.02 -7.32
CA LEU A 40 -5.27 1.82 -8.13
C LEU A 40 -4.16 0.96 -7.53
N PHE A 41 -4.55 -0.19 -6.96
CA PHE A 41 -3.61 -1.16 -6.41
C PHE A 41 -3.35 -2.26 -7.43
N PHE A 42 -2.18 -2.19 -8.08
CA PHE A 42 -1.74 -3.19 -9.05
C PHE A 42 -1.24 -4.43 -8.32
N ASP A 43 -2.12 -5.40 -8.14
CA ASP A 43 -1.79 -6.63 -7.44
C ASP A 43 -1.21 -7.66 -8.42
N MET A 44 -0.12 -8.28 -7.97
CA MET A 44 0.61 -9.31 -8.68
C MET A 44 1.23 -10.25 -7.68
N ASP A 45 1.26 -11.53 -8.01
CA ASP A 45 2.04 -12.48 -7.26
C ASP A 45 3.55 -12.10 -7.26
N PRO A 46 4.19 -11.93 -6.09
CA PRO A 46 5.60 -11.54 -6.00
C PRO A 46 6.56 -12.49 -6.74
N GLU A 47 6.22 -13.77 -6.81
CA GLU A 47 7.00 -14.78 -7.52
C GLU A 47 6.93 -14.54 -9.02
N LEU A 48 5.73 -14.25 -9.56
CA LEU A 48 5.58 -13.84 -10.96
C LEU A 48 6.30 -12.51 -11.24
N ALA A 49 6.17 -11.54 -10.34
CA ALA A 49 6.84 -10.24 -10.46
C ALA A 49 8.36 -10.38 -10.55
N SER A 50 8.94 -11.33 -9.80
CA SER A 50 10.38 -11.60 -9.80
C SER A 50 10.92 -12.13 -11.14
N THR A 51 10.05 -12.69 -11.98
CA THR A 51 10.42 -13.17 -13.33
C THR A 51 10.49 -12.03 -14.35
N ARG A 52 9.88 -10.88 -14.06
CA ARG A 52 10.00 -9.69 -14.88
C ARG A 52 11.41 -9.12 -14.66
N GLY A 53 12.21 -9.08 -15.72
CA GLY A 53 13.65 -8.87 -15.64
C GLY A 53 14.05 -7.64 -14.81
N GLY A 54 15.16 -7.75 -14.08
CA GLY A 54 15.69 -6.68 -13.23
C GLY A 54 15.44 -6.87 -11.73
N PHE A 55 14.65 -7.86 -11.32
CA PHE A 55 14.37 -8.14 -9.92
C PHE A 55 15.64 -8.51 -9.12
N GLY A 56 15.83 -7.84 -7.97
CA GLY A 56 16.91 -8.09 -7.01
C GLY A 56 18.07 -7.12 -7.12
N GLN A 57 17.95 -6.08 -7.95
CA GLN A 57 18.95 -5.02 -8.09
C GLN A 57 18.74 -3.91 -7.07
N GLU A 58 17.49 -3.69 -6.63
CA GLU A 58 17.16 -2.68 -5.62
C GLU A 58 17.03 -3.24 -4.19
N ARG A 59 17.18 -2.35 -3.21
CA ARG A 59 17.21 -2.68 -1.77
C ARG A 59 15.98 -3.46 -1.28
N TYR A 60 14.82 -3.19 -1.87
CA TYR A 60 13.53 -3.77 -1.46
C TYR A 60 13.03 -4.89 -2.39
N GLU A 61 13.78 -5.24 -3.43
CA GLU A 61 13.44 -6.32 -4.37
C GLU A 61 13.86 -7.69 -3.80
N ARG A 62 13.34 -8.00 -2.61
CA ARG A 62 13.54 -9.30 -1.96
C ARG A 62 12.19 -9.98 -1.84
N LEU A 63 12.07 -11.20 -2.35
CA LEU A 63 10.80 -11.93 -2.42
C LEU A 63 10.06 -11.96 -1.07
N ALA A 64 10.75 -12.34 0.00
CA ALA A 64 10.17 -12.40 1.35
C ALA A 64 9.65 -11.03 1.84
N LEU A 65 10.33 -9.93 1.49
CA LEU A 65 9.88 -8.59 1.84
C LEU A 65 8.65 -8.20 1.01
N GLN A 66 8.65 -8.48 -0.30
CA GLN A 66 7.53 -8.17 -1.18
C GLN A 66 6.26 -8.94 -0.80
N GLN A 67 6.39 -10.20 -0.38
CA GLN A 67 5.28 -10.98 0.18
C GLN A 67 4.71 -10.35 1.45
N GLN A 68 5.57 -9.90 2.37
CA GLN A 68 5.13 -9.20 3.60
C GLN A 68 4.44 -7.86 3.28
N VAL A 69 5.02 -7.07 2.38
CA VAL A 69 4.46 -5.79 1.93
C VAL A 69 3.09 -6.01 1.32
N ARG A 70 2.95 -6.96 0.39
CA ARG A 70 1.66 -7.31 -0.22
C ARG A 70 0.62 -7.67 0.83
N GLN A 71 1.00 -8.43 1.87
CA GLN A 71 0.07 -8.83 2.93
C GLN A 71 -0.42 -7.62 3.74
N VAL A 72 0.46 -6.69 4.10
CA VAL A 72 0.08 -5.46 4.83
C VAL A 72 -0.85 -4.61 3.97
N PHE A 73 -0.54 -4.43 2.69
CA PHE A 73 -1.40 -3.69 1.78
C PHE A 73 -2.81 -4.30 1.69
N LEU A 74 -2.91 -5.63 1.50
CA LEU A 74 -4.18 -6.31 1.34
C LEU A 74 -4.99 -6.41 2.64
N ASN A 75 -4.34 -6.62 3.79
CA ASN A 75 -5.05 -6.89 5.05
C ASN A 75 -5.30 -5.66 5.90
N GLU A 76 -4.37 -4.69 5.89
CA GLU A 76 -4.37 -3.58 6.85
C GLU A 76 -4.70 -2.25 6.18
N LEU A 77 -4.31 -2.06 4.91
CA LEU A 77 -4.43 -0.78 4.21
C LEU A 77 -5.57 -0.72 3.19
N PHE A 78 -5.98 -1.87 2.63
CA PHE A 78 -6.93 -1.90 1.52
C PHE A 78 -8.31 -1.44 1.96
N GLN A 79 -8.83 -0.38 1.33
CA GLN A 79 -10.14 0.18 1.63
C GLN A 79 -11.04 0.09 0.39
N PRO A 80 -12.06 -0.79 0.38
CA PRO A 80 -12.81 -1.13 -0.83
C PRO A 80 -13.67 0.01 -1.40
N ASP A 81 -13.86 1.09 -0.64
CA ASP A 81 -14.57 2.30 -1.05
C ASP A 81 -13.73 3.21 -1.96
N ARG A 82 -12.41 3.26 -1.75
CA ARG A 82 -11.45 4.13 -2.47
C ARG A 82 -10.42 3.37 -3.29
N TRP A 83 -10.17 2.11 -2.97
CA TRP A 83 -9.15 1.28 -3.60
C TRP A 83 -9.78 0.34 -4.62
N LEU A 84 -9.22 0.34 -5.83
CA LEU A 84 -9.51 -0.66 -6.85
C LEU A 84 -8.29 -1.57 -7.00
N ARG A 85 -8.49 -2.86 -6.79
CA ARG A 85 -7.49 -3.88 -7.08
C ARG A 85 -7.49 -4.16 -8.59
N VAL A 86 -6.36 -3.93 -9.22
CA VAL A 86 -6.12 -4.15 -10.65
C VAL A 86 -5.23 -5.39 -10.79
N HIS A 87 -5.68 -6.38 -11.56
CA HIS A 87 -4.92 -7.60 -11.80
C HIS A 87 -3.79 -7.34 -12.80
N ALA A 88 -2.56 -7.18 -12.31
CA ALA A 88 -1.42 -6.77 -13.14
C ALA A 88 -0.74 -7.94 -13.89
N GLU A 89 -1.29 -9.16 -13.76
CA GLU A 89 -0.86 -10.38 -14.45
C GLU A 89 -1.37 -10.45 -15.89
N GLU A 90 -2.39 -9.64 -16.22
CA GLU A 90 -2.94 -9.53 -17.56
C GLU A 90 -2.02 -8.79 -18.54
N THR A 91 -2.44 -8.72 -19.80
CA THR A 91 -1.73 -7.92 -20.80
C THR A 91 -1.82 -6.42 -20.49
N VAL A 92 -0.82 -5.65 -20.92
CA VAL A 92 -0.77 -4.19 -20.73
C VAL A 92 -2.05 -3.51 -21.26
N ALA A 93 -2.57 -3.96 -22.41
CA ALA A 93 -3.78 -3.40 -23.00
C ALA A 93 -5.03 -3.62 -22.14
N GLN A 94 -5.16 -4.81 -21.52
CA GLN A 94 -6.28 -5.11 -20.62
C GLN A 94 -6.18 -4.30 -19.33
N VAL A 95 -5.00 -4.28 -18.71
CA VAL A 95 -4.73 -3.48 -17.50
C VAL A 95 -5.02 -2.00 -17.77
N GLN A 96 -4.55 -1.46 -18.90
CA GLN A 96 -4.84 -0.08 -19.30
C GLN A 96 -6.34 0.17 -19.44
N THR A 97 -7.07 -0.76 -20.05
CA THR A 97 -8.53 -0.64 -20.21
C THR A 97 -9.23 -0.60 -18.86
N GLN A 98 -8.85 -1.47 -17.92
CA GLN A 98 -9.39 -1.48 -16.56
C GLN A 98 -9.15 -0.13 -15.86
N CYS A 99 -7.91 0.38 -15.92
CA CYS A 99 -7.57 1.68 -15.34
C CYS A 99 -8.38 2.83 -15.96
N GLN A 100 -8.51 2.86 -17.28
CA GLN A 100 -9.26 3.90 -17.99
C GLN A 100 -10.74 3.91 -17.59
N GLN A 101 -11.36 2.73 -17.49
CA GLN A 101 -12.75 2.60 -17.07
C GLN A 101 -12.95 3.10 -15.63
N ALA A 102 -12.07 2.69 -14.71
CA ALA A 102 -12.13 3.11 -13.31
C ALA A 102 -11.95 4.62 -13.15
N ILE A 103 -10.95 5.20 -13.81
CA ILE A 103 -10.67 6.63 -13.77
C ILE A 103 -11.85 7.42 -14.36
N THR A 104 -12.39 7.01 -15.51
CA THR A 104 -13.51 7.70 -16.15
C THR A 104 -14.75 7.72 -15.25
N ALA A 105 -15.04 6.60 -14.56
CA ALA A 105 -16.14 6.53 -13.61
C ALA A 105 -15.96 7.50 -12.44
N VAL A 106 -14.74 7.61 -11.89
CA VAL A 106 -14.44 8.51 -10.76
C VAL A 106 -14.47 9.98 -11.19
N LEU A 107 -13.85 10.33 -12.32
CA LEU A 107 -13.84 11.70 -12.85
C LEU A 107 -15.24 12.30 -12.98
N SER A 108 -16.21 11.48 -13.40
CA SER A 108 -17.61 11.92 -13.52
C SER A 108 -18.26 12.30 -12.19
N ARG A 109 -17.78 11.73 -11.07
CA ARG A 109 -18.35 11.92 -9.72
C ARG A 109 -17.66 13.02 -8.91
N VAL A 110 -16.38 13.24 -9.13
CA VAL A 110 -15.53 14.11 -8.28
C VAL A 110 -15.43 15.54 -8.79
N SER A 111 -15.98 15.84 -9.98
CA SER A 111 -15.95 17.20 -10.52
C SER A 111 -16.75 18.15 -9.62
N GLY A 112 -16.05 19.02 -8.91
CA GLY A 112 -16.65 20.02 -8.00
C GLY A 112 -16.80 19.57 -6.54
N THR A 113 -16.30 18.39 -6.16
CA THR A 113 -16.26 17.99 -4.75
C THR A 113 -15.05 18.61 -4.03
N PRO A 114 -15.17 18.99 -2.74
CA PRO A 114 -14.03 19.44 -1.95
C PRO A 114 -13.01 18.30 -1.75
N LEU A 115 -11.74 18.67 -1.57
CA LEU A 115 -10.68 17.71 -1.27
C LEU A 115 -10.86 17.13 0.13
N ASN A 116 -10.74 15.81 0.23
CA ASN A 116 -10.69 15.09 1.49
C ASN A 116 -9.27 15.09 2.06
N THR A 117 -9.14 14.73 3.34
CA THR A 117 -7.86 14.61 4.03
C THR A 117 -7.50 13.14 4.23
N LEU A 118 -6.22 12.81 4.10
CA LEU A 118 -5.66 11.48 4.24
C LEU A 118 -5.35 11.18 5.72
N TRP A 119 -5.70 9.95 6.13
CA TRP A 119 -5.64 9.43 7.51
C TRP A 119 -6.45 10.25 8.53
#